data_AF-A0A9E5Q689-F1
#
_entry.id   AF-A0A9E5Q689-F1
#
_cell.length_a   1.000
_cell.length_b   1.000
_cell.length_c   1.000
_cell.angle_alpha   90.00
_cell.angle_beta   90.00
_cell.angle_gamma   90.00
#
_symmetry.space_group_name_H-M   'P 1'
#
loop_
_entity.id
_entity.type
_entity.pdbx_description
1 polymer ?
#
loop_
_entity_poly.entity_id
_entity_poly.type
_entity_poly.pdbx_seq_one_letter_code
_entity_poly.pdbx_strand_id
1 'polypeptide(L)'
;WLMTYSPRAGGLQIADNRALVKCMDERVPIAVFRQLSDKTDRKRGSTYQVLGLGLVTGYNADSDVFFVESVDRQAIEKVTDAVTDEVLRYEIQLYTQVMNVFQPFVKEESITYNTTMPKRDKAFRDIVVHEYDFSCAVCETKFHLNDLIEATAAHIIPKHKDGSDDPRNGLALCRTHHWAFDSGIFTLT
;
A
#
# COMPACT_ATOMS: atom_id res chain seq x y z
N TRP A 1 -5.54 13.07 -0.34
CA TRP A 1 -5.57 14.14 0.67
C TRP A 1 -4.53 15.18 0.31
N LEU A 2 -4.70 16.42 0.75
CA LEU A 2 -3.74 17.51 0.59
C LEU A 2 -3.52 18.13 1.96
N MET A 3 -2.27 18.45 2.30
CA MET A 3 -1.94 19.19 3.51
C MET A 3 -0.79 20.15 3.29
N THR A 4 -0.69 21.12 4.19
CA THR A 4 0.49 21.98 4.30
C THR A 4 1.35 21.52 5.48
N TYR A 5 2.66 21.60 5.32
CA TYR A 5 3.63 21.31 6.37
C TYR A 5 4.58 22.50 6.55
N SER A 6 4.61 23.08 7.75
CA SER A 6 5.56 24.14 8.08
C SER A 6 6.96 23.55 8.23
N PRO A 7 7.99 24.14 7.61
CA PRO A 7 9.37 23.71 7.81
C PRO A 7 9.74 23.71 9.28
N ARG A 8 10.67 22.83 9.66
CA ARG A 8 11.23 22.85 11.01
C ARG A 8 12.02 24.16 11.20
N ALA A 9 11.95 24.73 12.40
CA ALA A 9 12.67 25.96 12.74
C ALA A 9 14.17 25.85 12.42
N GLY A 10 14.75 26.91 11.85
CA GLY A 10 16.15 26.95 11.37
C GLY A 10 16.30 27.22 9.87
N GLY A 11 15.18 27.37 9.13
CA GLY A 11 15.17 27.70 7.70
C GLY A 11 15.44 26.50 6.79
N LEU A 12 15.41 26.71 5.47
CA LEU A 12 15.51 25.63 4.48
C LEU A 12 16.88 24.92 4.42
N GLN A 13 17.91 25.51 5.02
CA GLN A 13 19.27 24.99 4.95
C GLN A 13 19.59 23.91 6.00
N ILE A 14 18.70 23.69 6.97
CA ILE A 14 18.87 22.57 7.90
C ILE A 14 18.59 21.24 7.21
N ALA A 15 19.17 20.17 7.74
CA ALA A 15 19.11 18.84 7.12
C ALA A 15 17.68 18.39 6.79
N ASP A 16 16.75 18.54 7.74
CA ASP A 16 15.36 18.07 7.59
C ASP A 16 14.61 18.79 6.46
N ASN A 17 14.69 20.12 6.42
CA ASN A 17 13.99 20.91 5.41
C ASN A 17 14.66 20.76 4.04
N ARG A 18 15.99 20.68 3.99
CA ARG A 18 16.72 20.39 2.75
C ARG A 18 16.36 19.02 2.20
N ALA A 19 16.12 18.03 3.07
CA ALA A 19 15.63 16.73 2.64
C ALA A 19 14.23 16.82 2.00
N LEU A 20 13.32 17.63 2.56
CA LEU A 20 12.00 17.87 1.96
C LEU A 20 12.10 18.57 0.60
N VAL A 21 12.99 19.56 0.45
CA VAL A 21 13.27 20.20 -0.85
C VAL A 21 13.81 19.17 -1.84
N LYS A 22 14.74 18.31 -1.42
CA LYS A 22 15.26 17.25 -2.29
C LYS A 22 14.18 16.25 -2.72
N CYS A 23 13.32 15.84 -1.79
CA CYS A 23 12.17 14.98 -2.10
C CYS A 23 11.20 15.64 -3.08
N MET A 24 11.01 16.95 -2.98
CA MET A 24 10.21 17.74 -3.93
C MET A 24 10.84 17.72 -5.33
N ASP A 25 12.13 18.04 -5.43
CA ASP A 25 12.85 18.13 -6.71
C ASP A 25 12.96 16.77 -7.41
N GLU A 26 13.28 15.72 -6.66
CA GLU A 26 13.48 14.36 -7.17
C GLU A 26 12.17 13.54 -7.22
N ARG A 27 11.04 14.14 -6.79
CA ARG A 27 9.73 13.48 -6.68
C ARG A 27 9.76 12.17 -5.87
N VAL A 28 10.55 12.16 -4.80
CA VAL A 28 10.65 11.03 -3.88
C VAL A 28 9.50 11.11 -2.86
N PRO A 29 8.62 10.10 -2.76
CA PRO A 29 7.52 10.12 -1.81
C PRO A 29 8.03 9.98 -0.36
N ILE A 30 7.31 10.63 0.56
CA ILE A 30 7.55 10.60 2.01
C ILE A 30 6.39 9.91 2.73
N ALA A 31 6.67 9.20 3.81
CA ALA A 31 5.63 8.69 4.70
C ALA A 31 5.07 9.83 5.57
N VAL A 32 3.75 9.96 5.61
CA VAL A 32 3.07 11.07 6.29
C VAL A 32 2.25 10.57 7.46
N PHE A 33 2.57 11.12 8.63
CA PHE A 33 1.91 10.85 9.91
C PHE A 33 1.30 12.15 10.42
N ARG A 34 0.00 12.14 10.70
CA ARG A 34 -0.71 13.27 11.31
C ARG A 34 -0.95 12.99 12.78
N GLN A 35 -0.39 13.81 13.65
CA GLN A 35 -0.64 13.71 15.07
C GLN A 35 -2.12 14.05 15.39
N LEU A 36 -2.74 13.24 16.24
CA LEU A 36 -4.15 13.42 16.67
C LEU A 36 -4.28 13.91 18.12
N SER A 37 -3.35 13.55 19.02
CA SER A 37 -3.40 13.96 20.43
C SER A 37 -2.32 14.99 20.75
N ASP A 38 -2.44 15.67 21.88
CA ASP A 38 -1.43 16.63 22.34
C ASP A 38 -0.10 15.92 22.73
N LYS A 39 1.05 16.51 22.36
CA LYS A 39 2.38 16.07 22.78
C LYS A 39 2.59 16.18 24.29
N THR A 40 1.77 16.96 24.99
CA THR A 40 1.91 17.18 26.43
C THR A 40 1.22 16.12 27.30
N ASP A 41 0.36 15.26 26.73
CA ASP A 41 -0.28 14.18 27.48
C ASP A 41 0.71 13.03 27.76
N ARG A 42 1.42 13.15 28.89
CA ARG A 42 2.40 12.15 29.35
C ARG A 42 1.78 10.82 29.78
N LYS A 43 0.45 10.76 30.00
CA LYS A 43 -0.21 9.51 30.43
C LYS A 43 -0.56 8.61 29.25
N ARG A 44 -1.02 9.19 28.13
CA ARG A 44 -1.43 8.42 26.94
C ARG A 44 -0.43 8.48 25.80
N GLY A 45 0.49 9.45 25.81
CA GLY A 45 1.43 9.69 24.73
C GLY A 45 0.77 10.27 23.49
N SER A 46 1.60 10.58 22.48
CA SER A 46 1.13 11.09 21.20
C SER A 46 0.56 9.97 20.34
N THR A 47 -0.69 10.10 19.91
CA THR A 47 -1.32 9.20 18.94
C THR A 47 -1.24 9.84 17.55
N TYR A 48 -1.02 9.00 16.54
CA TYR A 48 -0.87 9.44 15.15
C TYR A 48 -1.85 8.68 14.25
N GLN A 49 -2.35 9.39 13.25
CA GLN A 49 -2.99 8.81 12.09
C GLN A 49 -1.97 8.67 10.98
N VAL A 50 -1.81 7.46 10.45
CA VAL A 50 -1.03 7.23 9.23
C VAL A 50 -1.87 7.72 8.05
N LEU A 51 -1.38 8.72 7.33
CA LEU A 51 -2.04 9.22 6.11
C LEU A 51 -1.55 8.50 4.85
N GLY A 52 -0.41 7.82 4.93
CA GLY A 52 0.19 7.06 3.84
C GLY A 52 1.36 7.78 3.20
N LEU A 53 1.60 7.51 1.92
CA LEU A 53 2.63 8.21 1.16
C LEU A 53 2.12 9.57 0.69
N GLY A 54 2.99 10.58 0.75
CA GLY A 54 2.77 11.89 0.16
C GLY A 54 3.95 12.33 -0.71
N LEU A 55 3.68 13.10 -1.76
CA LEU A 55 4.68 13.83 -2.53
C LEU A 55 4.70 15.28 -2.05
N VAL A 56 5.90 15.82 -1.87
CA VAL A 56 6.07 17.26 -1.69
C VAL A 56 5.94 17.89 -3.09
N THR A 57 4.87 18.65 -3.33
CA THR A 57 4.54 19.18 -4.66
C THR A 57 4.99 20.61 -4.86
N GLY A 58 5.29 21.32 -3.78
CA GLY A 58 5.77 22.69 -3.85
C GLY A 58 6.11 23.27 -2.47
N TYR A 59 6.67 24.47 -2.49
CA TYR A 59 6.95 25.28 -1.32
C TYR A 59 6.52 26.73 -1.58
N ASN A 60 5.72 27.29 -0.68
CA ASN A 60 5.33 28.70 -0.71
C ASN A 60 6.21 29.50 0.26
N ALA A 61 7.04 30.38 -0.28
CA ALA A 61 7.95 31.22 0.49
C ALA A 61 7.24 32.33 1.28
N ASP A 62 6.09 32.83 0.81
CA ASP A 62 5.35 33.91 1.49
C ASP A 62 4.72 33.43 2.79
N SER A 63 4.21 32.19 2.79
CA SER A 63 3.55 31.56 3.94
C SER A 63 4.43 30.56 4.69
N ASP A 64 5.68 30.35 4.25
CA ASP A 64 6.65 29.41 4.82
C ASP A 64 6.06 27.99 5.04
N VAL A 65 5.52 27.39 3.96
CA VAL A 65 4.94 26.03 4.00
C VAL A 65 5.25 25.21 2.77
N PHE A 66 5.45 23.91 2.98
CA PHE A 66 5.43 22.90 1.93
C PHE A 66 4.00 22.42 1.65
N PHE A 67 3.70 22.12 0.40
CA PHE A 67 2.49 21.40 -0.01
C PHE A 67 2.80 19.92 -0.13
N VAL A 68 2.00 19.09 0.51
CA VAL A 68 2.13 17.63 0.47
C VAL A 68 0.81 17.01 0.04
N GLU A 69 0.87 16.26 -1.05
CA GLU A 69 -0.28 15.61 -1.67
C GLU A 69 -0.16 14.10 -1.57
N SER A 70 -1.26 13.40 -1.33
CA SER A 70 -1.27 11.93 -1.32
C SER A 70 -0.79 11.37 -2.65
N VAL A 71 0.03 10.32 -2.59
CA VAL A 71 0.47 9.63 -3.79
C VAL A 71 -0.68 8.82 -4.37
N ASP A 72 -1.09 9.19 -5.58
CA ASP A 72 -2.04 8.40 -6.36
C ASP A 72 -1.35 7.28 -7.15
N ARG A 73 -2.15 6.47 -7.83
CA ARG A 73 -1.64 5.35 -8.63
C ARG A 73 -0.66 5.80 -9.71
N GLN A 74 -0.92 6.92 -10.40
CA GLN A 74 -0.06 7.39 -11.49
C GLN A 74 1.32 7.80 -10.98
N ALA A 75 1.38 8.42 -9.81
CA ALA A 75 2.63 8.78 -9.18
C ALA A 75 3.44 7.53 -8.76
N ILE A 76 2.78 6.52 -8.20
CA ILE A 76 3.44 5.23 -7.88
C ILE A 76 3.95 4.56 -9.16
N GLU A 77 3.14 4.51 -10.21
CA GLU A 77 3.53 3.93 -11.50
C GLU A 77 4.82 4.57 -12.03
N LYS A 78 4.92 5.91 -12.02
CA LYS A 78 6.14 6.62 -12.44
C LYS A 78 7.36 6.28 -11.58
N VAL A 79 7.22 6.21 -10.26
CA VAL A 79 8.33 5.89 -9.35
C VAL A 79 8.81 4.46 -9.55
N THR A 80 7.88 3.54 -9.82
CA THR A 80 8.18 2.12 -9.99
C THR A 80 8.58 1.73 -11.41
N ASP A 81 8.51 2.65 -12.39
CA ASP A 81 8.80 2.38 -13.80
C ASP A 81 10.25 1.95 -14.07
N ALA A 82 11.18 2.36 -13.18
CA ALA A 82 12.57 1.92 -13.22
C ALA A 82 12.75 0.41 -12.93
N VAL A 83 11.73 -0.26 -12.36
CA VAL A 83 11.74 -1.70 -12.08
C VAL A 83 11.31 -2.45 -13.34
N THR A 84 12.25 -3.18 -13.94
CA THR A 84 12.02 -3.93 -15.19
C THR A 84 11.24 -5.22 -14.98
N ASP A 85 11.37 -5.85 -13.81
CA ASP A 85 10.55 -7.00 -13.44
C ASP A 85 9.11 -6.54 -13.17
N GLU A 86 8.21 -6.90 -14.06
CA GLU A 86 6.80 -6.47 -13.99
C GLU A 86 6.05 -7.03 -12.78
N VAL A 87 6.42 -8.21 -12.27
CA VAL A 87 5.79 -8.82 -11.09
C VAL A 87 6.24 -8.04 -9.86
N LEU A 88 7.55 -7.90 -9.66
CA LEU A 88 8.11 -7.12 -8.56
C LEU A 88 7.63 -5.66 -8.59
N ARG A 89 7.55 -5.05 -9.78
CA ARG A 89 7.01 -3.71 -9.97
C ARG A 89 5.57 -3.62 -9.46
N TYR A 90 4.72 -4.58 -9.82
CA TYR A 90 3.33 -4.61 -9.36
C TYR A 90 3.23 -4.92 -7.87
N GLU A 91 4.09 -5.77 -7.32
CA GLU A 91 4.15 -6.02 -5.87
C GLU A 91 4.44 -4.73 -5.10
N ILE A 92 5.42 -3.94 -5.53
CA ILE A 92 5.71 -2.63 -4.93
C ILE A 92 4.48 -1.70 -5.03
N GLN A 93 3.79 -1.71 -6.17
CA GLN A 93 2.55 -0.94 -6.34
C GLN A 93 1.44 -1.38 -5.37
N LEU A 94 1.31 -2.67 -5.07
CA LEU A 94 0.35 -3.18 -4.10
C LEU A 94 0.74 -2.84 -2.65
N TYR A 95 2.01 -3.02 -2.28
CA TYR A 95 2.49 -2.65 -0.94
C TYR A 95 2.33 -1.16 -0.65
N THR A 96 2.58 -0.30 -1.64
CA THR A 96 2.37 1.15 -1.49
C THR A 96 0.88 1.49 -1.30
N GLN A 97 -0.06 0.71 -1.84
CA GLN A 97 -1.49 0.88 -1.57
C GLN A 97 -1.89 0.56 -0.13
N VAL A 98 -1.19 -0.37 0.54
CA VAL A 98 -1.45 -0.70 1.96
C VAL A 98 -1.28 0.53 2.85
N MET A 99 -0.35 1.41 2.50
CA MET A 99 -0.12 2.68 3.21
C MET A 99 -1.25 3.69 2.99
N ASN A 100 -2.06 3.54 1.95
CA ASN A 100 -3.19 4.41 1.65
C ASN A 100 -4.49 3.90 2.31
N VAL A 101 -5.53 4.73 2.25
CA VAL A 101 -6.89 4.36 2.68
C VAL A 101 -7.33 3.12 1.91
N PHE A 102 -7.86 2.14 2.64
CA PHE A 102 -8.35 0.89 2.04
C PHE A 102 -9.51 1.15 1.09
N GLN A 103 -9.34 0.72 -0.17
CA GLN A 103 -10.36 0.77 -1.21
C GLN A 103 -10.72 -0.65 -1.63
N PRO A 104 -11.69 -1.28 -0.94
CA PRO A 104 -12.03 -2.68 -1.20
C PRO A 104 -12.57 -2.93 -2.61
N PHE A 105 -13.24 -1.93 -3.18
CA PHE A 105 -13.88 -2.00 -4.49
C PHE A 105 -13.17 -1.12 -5.51
N VAL A 106 -12.95 -1.69 -6.69
CA VAL A 106 -12.25 -1.08 -7.81
C VAL A 106 -12.94 -1.52 -9.10
N LYS A 107 -13.49 -0.56 -9.85
CA LYS A 107 -14.04 -0.83 -11.18
C LYS A 107 -12.89 -1.05 -12.16
N GLU A 108 -12.67 -2.29 -12.59
CA GLU A 108 -11.53 -2.63 -13.46
C GLU A 108 -11.51 -1.83 -14.76
N GLU A 109 -12.68 -1.52 -15.34
CA GLU A 109 -12.83 -0.70 -16.56
C GLU A 109 -12.32 0.74 -16.39
N SER A 110 -12.27 1.25 -15.16
CA SER A 110 -11.77 2.59 -14.86
C SER A 110 -10.25 2.65 -14.73
N ILE A 111 -9.56 1.51 -14.88
CA ILE A 111 -8.15 1.37 -14.60
C ILE A 111 -7.40 0.84 -15.81
N THR A 112 -6.38 1.59 -16.23
CA THR A 112 -5.37 1.10 -17.17
C THR A 112 -4.29 0.36 -16.40
N TYR A 113 -4.01 -0.89 -16.80
CA TYR A 113 -2.93 -1.68 -16.25
C TYR A 113 -1.79 -1.79 -17.27
N ASN A 114 -0.57 -1.48 -16.82
CA ASN A 114 0.65 -1.68 -17.62
C ASN A 114 1.26 -3.09 -17.43
N THR A 115 0.60 -3.92 -16.64
CA THR A 115 1.01 -5.30 -16.32
C THR A 115 -0.14 -6.25 -16.67
N THR A 116 0.19 -7.39 -17.27
CA THR A 116 -0.81 -8.37 -17.71
C THR A 116 -1.53 -9.05 -16.53
N MET A 117 -2.79 -9.49 -16.75
CA MET A 117 -3.59 -10.23 -15.75
C MET A 117 -2.79 -11.32 -15.00
N PRO A 118 -2.10 -12.27 -15.68
CA PRO A 118 -1.43 -13.36 -14.97
C PRO A 118 -0.29 -12.90 -14.05
N LYS A 119 0.38 -11.80 -14.41
CA LYS A 119 1.45 -11.22 -13.59
C LYS A 119 0.89 -10.47 -12.39
N ARG A 120 -0.25 -9.77 -12.54
CA ARG A 120 -0.97 -9.13 -11.43
C ARG A 120 -1.45 -10.18 -10.42
N ASP A 121 -2.05 -11.25 -10.91
CA ASP A 121 -2.55 -12.34 -10.08
C ASP A 121 -1.40 -13.04 -9.34
N LYS A 122 -0.24 -13.22 -10.00
CA LYS A 122 0.97 -13.74 -9.36
C LYS A 122 1.47 -12.82 -8.25
N ALA A 123 1.63 -11.52 -8.52
CA ALA A 123 2.09 -10.55 -7.53
C ALA A 123 1.13 -10.44 -6.32
N PHE A 124 -0.18 -10.38 -6.55
CA PHE A 124 -1.18 -10.43 -5.48
C PHE A 124 -1.04 -11.70 -4.66
N ARG A 125 -0.93 -12.86 -5.32
CA ARG A 125 -0.77 -14.14 -4.64
C ARG A 125 0.49 -14.20 -3.81
N ASP A 126 1.62 -13.79 -4.38
CA ASP A 126 2.93 -13.88 -3.73
C ASP A 126 2.95 -13.00 -2.46
N ILE A 127 2.38 -11.78 -2.52
CA ILE A 127 2.22 -10.93 -1.33
C ILE A 127 1.32 -11.59 -0.28
N VAL A 128 0.10 -11.98 -0.65
CA VAL A 128 -0.88 -12.50 0.31
C VAL A 128 -0.33 -13.76 0.98
N VAL A 129 0.21 -14.70 0.22
CA VAL A 129 0.74 -15.94 0.79
C VAL A 129 1.96 -15.67 1.67
N HIS A 130 2.83 -14.71 1.31
CA HIS A 130 3.96 -14.30 2.13
C HIS A 130 3.52 -13.71 3.48
N GLU A 131 2.52 -12.82 3.49
CA GLU A 131 2.03 -12.17 4.72
C GLU A 131 1.38 -13.16 5.72
N TYR A 132 0.91 -14.30 5.23
CA TYR A 132 0.40 -15.40 6.07
C TYR A 132 1.46 -16.48 6.35
N ASP A 133 2.74 -16.16 6.17
CA ASP A 133 3.87 -17.08 6.37
C ASP A 133 3.68 -18.41 5.64
N PHE A 134 3.18 -18.35 4.39
CA PHE A 134 2.92 -19.49 3.52
C PHE A 134 1.95 -20.54 4.10
N SER A 135 1.15 -20.15 5.10
CA SER A 135 0.21 -21.02 5.81
C SER A 135 -1.24 -20.74 5.41
N CYS A 136 -2.09 -21.76 5.52
CA CYS A 136 -3.52 -21.57 5.34
C CYS A 136 -4.12 -20.87 6.57
N ALA A 137 -4.83 -19.77 6.37
CA ALA A 137 -5.50 -19.01 7.43
C ALA A 137 -6.59 -19.79 8.19
N VAL A 138 -7.06 -20.92 7.65
CA VAL A 138 -8.15 -21.73 8.23
C VAL A 138 -7.60 -22.94 8.99
N CYS A 139 -6.68 -23.69 8.41
CA CYS A 139 -6.16 -24.94 8.99
C CYS A 139 -4.67 -24.92 9.32
N GLU A 140 -4.01 -23.76 9.15
CA GLU A 140 -2.60 -23.51 9.50
C GLU A 140 -1.57 -24.40 8.78
N THR A 141 -2.01 -25.25 7.85
CA THR A 141 -1.11 -26.10 7.06
C THR A 141 -0.16 -25.24 6.24
N LYS A 142 1.14 -25.53 6.35
CA LYS A 142 2.22 -24.84 5.64
C LYS A 142 3.06 -25.85 4.86
N PHE A 143 2.65 -26.13 3.63
CA PHE A 143 3.47 -26.91 2.69
C PHE A 143 4.16 -25.94 1.73
N HIS A 144 5.45 -25.76 1.96
CA HIS A 144 6.29 -24.80 1.26
C HIS A 144 7.68 -25.41 1.02
N LEU A 145 8.09 -25.50 -0.24
CA LEU A 145 9.43 -25.89 -0.66
C LEU A 145 9.84 -25.03 -1.87
N ASN A 146 10.68 -24.02 -1.64
CA ASN A 146 11.05 -23.04 -2.67
C ASN A 146 9.77 -22.45 -3.32
N ASP A 147 9.66 -22.45 -4.64
CA ASP A 147 8.47 -21.92 -5.34
C ASP A 147 7.22 -22.83 -5.27
N LEU A 148 7.33 -24.01 -4.62
CA LEU A 148 6.21 -24.92 -4.44
C LEU A 148 5.48 -24.61 -3.14
N ILE A 149 4.34 -23.93 -3.24
CA ILE A 149 3.51 -23.52 -2.11
C ILE A 149 2.10 -24.07 -2.30
N GLU A 150 1.56 -24.75 -1.27
CA GLU A 150 0.18 -25.25 -1.29
C GLU A 150 -0.86 -24.14 -1.02
N ALA A 151 -0.48 -23.15 -0.20
CA ALA A 151 -1.31 -21.98 0.02
C ALA A 151 -1.44 -21.16 -1.27
N THR A 152 -2.64 -20.64 -1.48
CA THR A 152 -3.03 -19.79 -2.60
C THR A 152 -3.70 -18.54 -2.03
N ALA A 153 -3.79 -17.46 -2.82
CA ALA A 153 -4.50 -16.26 -2.40
C ALA A 153 -5.93 -16.28 -2.92
N ALA A 154 -6.89 -16.21 -2.00
CA ALA A 154 -8.30 -16.02 -2.29
C ALA A 154 -8.67 -14.55 -2.06
N HIS A 155 -9.42 -13.95 -2.98
CA HIS A 155 -9.99 -12.62 -2.76
C HIS A 155 -11.23 -12.73 -1.85
N ILE A 156 -11.29 -11.93 -0.78
CA ILE A 156 -12.46 -11.84 0.10
C ILE A 156 -13.65 -11.27 -0.69
N ILE A 157 -13.41 -10.18 -1.41
CA ILE A 157 -14.33 -9.61 -2.39
C ILE A 157 -13.86 -10.06 -3.77
N PRO A 158 -14.63 -10.89 -4.49
CA PRO A 158 -14.17 -11.47 -5.73
C PRO A 158 -14.12 -10.44 -6.87
N LYS A 159 -13.23 -10.68 -7.84
CA LYS A 159 -13.02 -9.81 -9.00
C LYS A 159 -14.28 -9.45 -9.77
N HIS A 160 -15.17 -10.42 -9.99
CA HIS A 160 -16.43 -10.20 -10.71
C HIS A 160 -17.44 -9.29 -9.95
N LYS A 161 -17.15 -8.93 -8.70
CA LYS A 161 -17.88 -7.95 -7.89
C LYS A 161 -17.02 -6.71 -7.60
N ASP A 162 -16.14 -6.34 -8.54
CA ASP A 162 -15.24 -5.20 -8.43
C ASP A 162 -14.24 -5.32 -7.27
N GLY A 163 -13.84 -6.53 -6.86
CA GLY A 163 -12.82 -6.71 -5.83
C GLY A 163 -11.45 -6.15 -6.21
N SER A 164 -10.84 -5.35 -5.32
CA SER A 164 -9.48 -4.83 -5.52
C SER A 164 -8.41 -5.91 -5.39
N ASP A 165 -7.24 -5.68 -6.01
CA ASP A 165 -5.99 -6.44 -5.73
C ASP A 165 -5.25 -5.93 -4.50
N ASP A 166 -5.88 -5.09 -3.68
CA ASP A 166 -5.26 -4.67 -2.43
C ASP A 166 -5.00 -5.92 -1.56
N PRO A 167 -3.78 -6.14 -1.06
CA PRO A 167 -3.48 -7.32 -0.24
C PRO A 167 -4.39 -7.48 0.99
N ARG A 168 -4.98 -6.38 1.49
CA ARG A 168 -5.98 -6.40 2.57
C ARG A 168 -7.30 -7.07 2.17
N ASN A 169 -7.55 -7.27 0.87
CA ASN A 169 -8.64 -8.05 0.31
C ASN A 169 -8.27 -9.53 0.09
N GLY A 170 -7.12 -10.00 0.59
CA GLY A 170 -6.62 -11.36 0.39
C GLY A 170 -6.61 -12.24 1.63
N LEU A 171 -6.88 -13.53 1.44
CA LEU A 171 -6.65 -14.61 2.40
C LEU A 171 -5.71 -15.65 1.80
N ALA A 172 -4.72 -16.11 2.57
CA ALA A 172 -3.95 -17.28 2.18
C ALA A 172 -4.70 -18.57 2.57
N LEU A 173 -5.12 -19.37 1.59
CA LEU A 173 -5.88 -20.60 1.79
C LEU A 173 -5.22 -21.78 1.07
N CYS A 174 -5.16 -22.95 1.69
CA CYS A 174 -4.85 -24.17 0.95
C CYS A 174 -5.96 -24.45 -0.08
N ARG A 175 -5.66 -25.24 -1.12
CA ARG A 175 -6.60 -25.43 -2.24
C ARG A 175 -7.99 -25.91 -1.80
N THR A 176 -8.05 -26.78 -0.80
CA THR A 176 -9.31 -27.28 -0.23
C THR A 176 -10.15 -26.16 0.38
N HIS A 177 -9.56 -25.30 1.21
CA HIS A 177 -10.28 -24.20 1.84
C HIS A 177 -10.57 -23.06 0.86
N HIS A 178 -9.71 -22.82 -0.13
CA HIS A 178 -9.97 -21.83 -1.18
C HIS A 178 -11.23 -22.20 -1.95
N TRP A 179 -11.30 -23.43 -2.49
CA TRP A 179 -12.50 -23.90 -3.18
C TRP A 179 -13.75 -23.84 -2.29
N ALA A 180 -13.64 -24.25 -1.03
CA ALA A 180 -14.76 -24.22 -0.09
C ALA A 180 -15.24 -22.79 0.21
N PHE A 181 -14.32 -21.83 0.29
CA PHE A 181 -14.63 -20.40 0.48
C PHE A 181 -15.35 -19.84 -0.75
N ASP A 182 -14.81 -20.04 -1.95
CA ASP A 182 -15.39 -19.57 -3.20
C ASP A 182 -16.79 -20.17 -3.47
N SER A 183 -17.00 -21.40 -3.01
CA SER A 183 -18.29 -22.10 -3.11
C SER A 183 -19.29 -21.68 -2.02
N GLY A 184 -18.89 -20.86 -1.05
CA GLY A 184 -19.74 -20.42 0.07
C GLY A 184 -20.03 -21.50 1.11
N ILE A 185 -19.18 -22.54 1.20
CA ILE A 185 -19.30 -23.58 2.24
C ILE A 185 -19.04 -22.99 3.63
N PHE A 186 -18.17 -21.99 3.72
CA PHE A 186 -17.96 -21.19 4.91
C PHE A 186 -17.75 -19.72 4.54
N THR A 187 -17.95 -18.83 5.51
CA THR A 187 -17.79 -17.38 5.34
C THR A 187 -17.05 -16.78 6.53
N LEU A 188 -16.62 -15.53 6.39
CA LEU A 188 -16.16 -14.71 7.51
C LEU A 188 -17.37 -14.10 8.25
N THR A 189 -17.18 -13.71 9.51
CA THR A 189 -18.20 -13.06 10.36
C THR A 189 -17.84 -11.62 10.68
#